data_AF-A0A0R2PLG9-F1
#
_entry.id   AF-A0A0R2PLG9-F1
#
_cell.length_a   1.000
_cell.length_b   1.000
_cell.length_c   1.000
_cell.angle_alpha   90.00
_cell.angle_beta   90.00
_cell.angle_gamma   90.00
#
_symmetry.space_group_name_H-M   'P 1'
#
loop_
_entity.id
_entity.type
_entity.pdbx_description
1 polymer ?
#
loop_
_entity_poly.entity_id
_entity_poly.type
_entity_poly.pdbx_seq_one_letter_code
_entity_poly.pdbx_strand_id
1 'polypeptide(L)'
;MQTGLWKYTRHPNYFGDACVWWGIGIVAVNVSYGWIGLVGSLLMNYFLLRVSGVPMLEKSMSKRRPGYEEYKQRTSGFVPRRPKQI
;
A
#
# COMPACT_ATOMS: atom_id res chain seq x y z
N MET A 1 -1.54 -17.33 -2.46
CA MET A 1 -1.44 -15.86 -2.31
C MET A 1 -2.64 -15.22 -1.61
N GLN A 2 -3.68 -15.98 -1.21
CA GLN A 2 -4.91 -15.42 -0.62
C GLN A 2 -5.06 -15.74 0.88
N THR A 3 -3.96 -16.00 1.58
CA THR A 3 -3.96 -16.32 3.01
C THR A 3 -3.43 -15.14 3.82
N GLY A 4 -3.92 -14.99 5.05
CA GLY A 4 -3.54 -13.88 5.92
C GLY A 4 -3.90 -12.50 5.36
N LEU A 5 -3.01 -11.52 5.54
CA LEU A 5 -3.23 -10.11 5.15
C LEU A 5 -3.35 -9.90 3.63
N TRP A 6 -2.72 -10.78 2.84
CA TRP A 6 -2.77 -10.75 1.38
C TRP A 6 -4.16 -11.09 0.82
N LYS A 7 -5.07 -11.64 1.65
CA LYS A 7 -6.48 -11.77 1.28
C LYS A 7 -7.19 -10.42 1.15
N TYR A 8 -6.74 -9.42 1.90
CA TYR A 8 -7.44 -8.13 2.04
C TYR A 8 -6.81 -7.02 1.19
N THR A 9 -5.52 -7.09 0.92
CA THR A 9 -4.81 -6.14 0.06
C THR A 9 -3.66 -6.85 -0.63
N ARG A 10 -3.32 -6.43 -1.84
CA ARG A 10 -2.21 -6.96 -2.62
C ARG A 10 -0.86 -6.50 -2.07
N HIS A 11 -0.85 -5.39 -1.33
CA HIS A 11 0.35 -4.79 -0.75
C HIS A 11 0.14 -4.45 0.75
N PRO A 12 -0.06 -5.45 1.63
CA PRO A 12 -0.26 -5.20 3.06
C PRO A 12 0.95 -4.54 3.72
N ASN A 13 2.16 -4.87 3.25
CA ASN A 13 3.39 -4.26 3.73
C ASN A 13 3.42 -2.75 3.45
N TYR A 14 3.04 -2.33 2.23
CA TYR A 14 3.04 -0.90 1.87
C TYR A 14 1.97 -0.12 2.62
N PHE A 15 0.84 -0.75 2.92
CA PHE A 15 -0.16 -0.16 3.80
C PHE A 15 0.37 0.00 5.24
N GLY A 16 1.09 -1.01 5.76
CA GLY A 16 1.77 -0.94 7.05
C GLY A 16 2.80 0.19 7.11
N ASP A 17 3.65 0.31 6.09
CA ASP A 17 4.63 1.39 5.99
C ASP A 17 3.94 2.76 5.99
N ALA A 18 2.86 2.93 5.22
CA ALA A 18 2.09 4.16 5.25
C ALA A 18 1.51 4.46 6.64
N CYS A 19 0.95 3.46 7.34
CA CYS A 19 0.46 3.64 8.71
C CYS A 19 1.58 4.09 9.66
N VAL A 20 2.79 3.53 9.54
CA VAL A 20 3.95 3.95 10.36
C VAL A 20 4.32 5.39 10.08
N TRP A 21 4.45 5.78 8.81
CA TRP A 21 4.80 7.16 8.43
C TRP A 21 3.74 8.16 8.85
N TRP A 22 2.45 7.82 8.74
CA TRP A 22 1.37 8.67 9.24
C TRP A 22 1.35 8.73 10.77
N GLY A 23 1.61 7.63 11.47
CA GLY A 23 1.71 7.60 12.93
C GLY A 23 2.84 8.51 13.43
N ILE A 24 4.03 8.41 12.84
CA ILE A 24 5.17 9.30 13.15
C ILE A 24 4.81 10.75 12.84
N GLY A 25 4.22 11.01 11.67
CA GLY A 25 3.81 12.36 11.26
C GLY A 25 2.82 12.99 12.23
N ILE A 26 1.81 12.25 12.70
CA ILE A 26 0.81 12.72 13.66
C ILE A 26 1.45 13.01 15.03
N VAL A 27 2.32 12.12 15.53
CA VAL A 27 3.02 12.34 16.80
C VAL A 27 3.88 13.61 16.73
N ALA A 28 4.58 13.81 15.60
CA ALA A 28 5.49 14.93 15.40
C ALA A 28 4.78 16.30 15.39
N VAL A 29 3.48 16.39 15.05
CA VAL A 29 2.73 17.67 15.01
C VAL A 29 2.80 18.44 16.34
N ASN A 30 2.99 17.76 17.47
CA ASN A 30 3.10 18.39 18.79
C ASN A 30 4.40 19.20 19.00
N VAL A 31 5.36 19.12 18.09
CA VAL A 31 6.65 19.81 18.16
C VAL A 31 6.69 20.94 17.12
N SER A 32 7.37 22.05 17.44
CA SER A 32 7.61 23.14 16.48
C SER A 32 8.16 22.61 15.16
N TYR A 33 7.53 23.00 14.04
CA TYR A 33 7.82 22.52 12.68
C TYR A 33 7.55 21.03 12.40
N GLY A 34 6.99 20.27 13.34
CA GLY A 34 6.72 18.84 13.16
C GLY A 34 5.65 18.51 12.13
N TRP A 35 4.87 19.50 11.68
CA TRP A 35 3.96 19.38 10.53
C TRP A 35 4.67 18.99 9.23
N ILE A 36 5.98 19.25 9.12
CA ILE A 36 6.82 18.78 8.00
C ILE A 36 6.80 17.25 7.92
N GLY A 37 6.64 16.56 9.06
CA GLY A 37 6.48 15.11 9.12
C GLY A 37 5.29 14.61 8.29
N LEU A 38 4.17 15.34 8.28
CA LEU A 38 2.99 15.00 7.46
C LEU A 38 3.27 15.12 5.96
N VAL A 39 4.08 16.10 5.56
CA VAL A 39 4.55 16.26 4.17
C VAL A 39 5.44 15.07 3.79
N GLY A 40 6.31 14.62 4.70
CA GLY A 40 7.08 13.39 4.56
C GLY A 40 6.20 12.15 4.38
N SER A 41 5.15 11.99 5.19
CA SER A 41 4.18 10.89 5.08
C SER A 41 3.46 10.89 3.73
N LEU A 42 3.05 12.08 3.24
CA LEU A 42 2.42 12.24 1.93
C LEU A 42 3.36 11.87 0.78
N LEU A 43 4.60 12.38 0.81
CA LEU A 43 5.62 12.06 -0.18
C LEU A 43 5.92 10.56 -0.22
N MET A 44 6.03 9.92 0.94
CA MET A 44 6.32 8.50 1.00
C MET A 44 5.17 7.65 0.44
N ASN A 45 3.92 8.04 0.73
CA ASN A 45 2.73 7.41 0.15
C ASN A 45 2.72 7.58 -1.38
N TYR A 46 3.12 8.74 -1.89
CA TYR A 46 3.24 9.00 -3.33
C TYR A 46 4.29 8.09 -3.98
N PHE A 47 5.49 7.96 -3.40
CA PHE A 47 6.53 7.08 -3.94
C PHE A 47 6.09 5.62 -3.99
N LEU A 48 5.41 5.14 -2.94
CA LEU A 48 4.89 3.77 -2.86
C LEU A 48 3.80 3.49 -3.90
N LEU A 49 2.86 4.42 -4.09
CA LEU A 49 1.70 4.21 -4.94
C LEU A 49 1.96 4.51 -6.42
N ARG A 50 2.79 5.52 -6.73
CA ARG A 50 2.91 6.07 -8.09
C ARG A 50 4.25 5.79 -8.77
N VAL A 51 5.36 5.73 -8.03
CA VAL A 51 6.70 5.73 -8.64
C VAL A 51 7.35 4.36 -8.69
N SER A 52 7.47 3.64 -7.56
CA SER A 52 8.29 2.43 -7.52
C SER A 52 7.56 1.15 -7.10
N GLY A 53 6.54 1.25 -6.26
CA GLY A 53 6.00 0.07 -5.58
C GLY A 53 4.99 -0.71 -6.42
N VAL A 54 3.76 -0.22 -6.45
CA VAL A 54 2.59 -1.02 -6.87
C VAL A 54 2.53 -1.29 -8.38
N PRO A 55 2.61 -0.29 -9.29
CA PRO A 55 2.34 -0.52 -10.71
C PRO A 55 3.40 -1.37 -11.41
N MET A 56 4.68 -1.15 -11.07
CA MET A 56 5.79 -1.91 -11.64
C MET A 56 5.78 -3.37 -11.16
N LEU A 57 5.53 -3.58 -9.87
CA LEU A 57 5.48 -4.92 -9.28
C LEU A 57 4.27 -5.70 -9.81
N GLU A 58 3.11 -5.07 -9.92
CA GLU A 58 1.92 -5.69 -10.52
C GLU A 58 2.14 -6.09 -11.99
N LYS A 59 2.79 -5.24 -12.79
CA LYS A 59 3.07 -5.54 -14.20
C LYS A 59 4.02 -6.72 -14.37
N SER A 60 5.02 -6.83 -13.50
CA SER A 60 5.93 -7.99 -13.45
C SER A 60 5.22 -9.26 -13.01
N MET A 61 4.38 -9.17 -11.97
CA MET A 61 3.64 -10.30 -11.42
C MET A 61 2.59 -10.85 -12.38
N SER A 62 1.87 -9.97 -13.08
CA SER A 62 0.93 -10.33 -14.15
C SER A 62 1.59 -11.17 -15.25
N LYS A 63 2.83 -10.80 -15.65
CA LYS A 63 3.60 -11.56 -16.66
C LYS A 63 4.14 -12.89 -16.15
N ARG A 64 4.53 -12.96 -14.88
CA ARG A 64 5.23 -14.12 -14.30
C ARG A 64 4.29 -15.18 -13.72
N ARG A 65 3.05 -14.81 -13.37
CA ARG A 65 2.14 -15.68 -12.61
C ARG A 65 0.78 -15.83 -13.32
N PRO A 66 0.49 -17.02 -13.87
CA PRO A 66 -0.87 -17.32 -14.34
C PRO A 66 -1.86 -17.25 -13.16
N GLY A 67 -3.04 -16.65 -13.39
CA GLY A 67 -4.08 -16.45 -12.37
C GLY A 67 -3.89 -15.20 -11.49
N TYR A 68 -2.83 -14.40 -11.70
CA TYR A 68 -2.66 -13.14 -10.95
C TYR A 68 -3.71 -12.09 -11.31
N GLU A 69 -4.22 -12.10 -12.54
CA GLU A 69 -5.28 -11.18 -12.98
C GLU A 69 -6.61 -11.39 -12.24
N GLU A 70 -7.04 -12.64 -12.04
CA GLU A 70 -8.23 -12.94 -11.21
C GLU A 70 -8.04 -12.47 -9.77
N TYR A 71 -6.85 -12.69 -9.20
CA TYR A 71 -6.51 -12.19 -7.87
C TYR A 71 -6.49 -10.66 -7.81
N LYS A 72 -6.00 -9.99 -8.85
CA LYS A 72 -6.01 -8.52 -8.98
C LYS A 72 -7.42 -7.94 -9.07
N GLN A 73 -8.35 -8.64 -9.73
CA GLN A 73 -9.75 -8.22 -9.80
C GLN A 73 -10.47 -8.39 -8.46
N ARG A 74 -10.19 -9.48 -7.73
CA ARG A 74 -10.84 -9.79 -6.44
C ARG A 74 -10.27 -9.01 -5.26
N THR A 75 -8.98 -8.68 -5.26
CA THR A 75 -8.26 -8.13 -4.09
C THR A 75 -7.88 -6.65 -4.28
N SER A 76 -8.11 -5.84 -3.25
CA SER A 76 -7.74 -4.42 -3.25
C SER A 76 -6.25 -4.20 -3.50
N GLY A 77 -5.89 -3.10 -4.16
CA GLY A 77 -4.49 -2.76 -4.45
C GLY A 77 -3.69 -2.37 -3.21
N PHE A 78 -4.19 -1.40 -2.44
CA PHE A 78 -3.45 -0.80 -1.33
C PHE A 78 -4.20 -0.86 0.00
N VAL A 79 -5.40 -0.27 0.05
CA VAL A 79 -6.20 -0.24 1.28
C VAL A 79 -6.78 -1.64 1.57
N PRO A 80 -6.58 -2.21 2.78
CA PRO A 80 -7.17 -3.49 3.15
C PRO A 80 -8.70 -3.44 3.04
N ARG A 81 -9.26 -4.26 2.15
CA ARG A 81 -10.72 -4.39 1.96
C ARG A 81 -11.08 -5.86 1.84
N ARG A 82 -12.32 -6.22 2.19
CA ARG A 82 -12.81 -7.58 1.95
C ARG A 82 -12.75 -7.88 0.44
N PRO A 83 -12.22 -9.05 0.03
CA PRO A 83 -12.13 -9.39 -1.37
C PRO A 83 -13.52 -9.48 -2.00
N LYS A 84 -13.64 -9.02 -3.24
CA LYS A 84 -14.88 -9.12 -4.02
C LYS A 84 -15.13 -10.58 -4.38
N GLN A 85 -16.38 -11.03 -4.23
CA GLN A 85 -16.84 -12.27 -4.83
C GLN A 85 -17.14 -11.95 -6.30
N ILE A 86 -16.32 -12.49 -7.20
CA ILE A 86 -16.45 -12.40 -8.67
C ILE A 86 -16.70 -13.80 -9.17
#